data_AF-A0A924LPD8-F1
#
_entry.id   AF-A0A924LPD8-F1
#
_cell.length_a   1.000
_cell.length_b   1.000
_cell.length_c   1.000
_cell.angle_alpha   90.00
_cell.angle_beta   90.00
_cell.angle_gamma   90.00
#
_symmetry.space_group_name_H-M   'P 1'
#
loop_
_entity.id
_entity.type
_entity.pdbx_description
1 polymer ?
#
loop_
_entity_poly.entity_id
_entity_poly.type
_entity_poly.pdbx_seq_one_letter_code
_entity_poly.pdbx_strand_id
1 'polypeptide(L)' 'NFERVVVTAAVQAEASPEQFEALRRETERRCPVTQMFIRSGLDFSSGWTQMPPPADA' A
#
# COMPACT_ATOMS: atom_id res chain seq x y z
N ASN A 1 3.67 -23.46 5.58
CA ASN A 1 4.18 -22.10 5.85
C ASN A 1 4.06 -21.28 4.58
N PHE A 2 3.90 -19.96 4.71
CA PHE A 2 3.92 -19.04 3.57
C PHE A 2 5.35 -18.60 3.28
N GLU A 3 5.63 -18.23 2.04
CA GLU A 3 6.96 -17.75 1.59
C GLU A 3 6.91 -16.30 1.11
N ARG A 4 5.75 -15.84 0.64
CA ARG A 4 5.56 -14.51 0.05
C ARG A 4 4.18 -13.94 0.37
N VAL A 5 4.14 -12.62 0.56
CA VAL A 5 2.92 -11.81 0.67
C VAL A 5 2.94 -10.76 -0.42
N VAL A 6 1.85 -10.68 -1.18
CA VAL A 6 1.62 -9.66 -2.20
C VAL A 6 0.36 -8.88 -1.84
N VAL A 7 0.47 -7.56 -1.74
CA VAL A 7 -0.67 -6.67 -1.46
C VAL A 7 -1.00 -5.86 -2.71
N THR A 8 -2.26 -5.89 -3.13
CA THR A 8 -2.76 -4.99 -4.18
C THR A 8 -3.81 -4.08 -3.57
N ALA A 9 -3.58 -2.76 -3.63
CA ALA A 9 -4.44 -1.77 -3.03
C ALA A 9 -4.93 -0.78 -4.10
N ALA A 10 -6.24 -0.62 -4.18
CA ALA A 10 -6.88 0.43 -4.97
C ALA A 10 -7.47 1.45 -3.99
N VAL A 11 -7.01 2.70 -4.05
CA VAL A 11 -7.29 3.70 -3.02
C VAL A 11 -7.89 4.94 -3.66
N GLN A 12 -9.11 5.29 -3.28
CA GLN A 12 -9.68 6.59 -3.63
C GLN A 12 -8.98 7.67 -2.84
N ALA A 13 -8.39 8.62 -3.54
CA ALA A 13 -7.70 9.74 -2.92
C ALA A 13 -7.79 10.97 -3.81
N GLU A 14 -8.20 12.09 -3.23
CA GLU A 14 -8.04 13.42 -3.81
C GLU A 14 -6.63 13.91 -3.48
N ALA A 15 -5.65 13.36 -4.18
CA ALA A 15 -4.24 13.62 -3.95
C ALA A 15 -3.53 13.85 -5.30
N SER A 16 -2.53 14.73 -5.30
CA SER A 16 -1.59 14.77 -6.41
C SER A 16 -0.81 13.44 -6.47
N PRO A 17 -0.21 13.09 -7.64
CA PRO A 17 0.62 11.90 -7.75
C PRO A 17 1.74 11.84 -6.70
N GLU A 18 2.35 12.98 -6.37
CA GLU A 18 3.42 13.08 -5.38
C GLU A 18 2.91 12.84 -3.96
N GLN A 19 1.73 13.36 -3.63
CA GLN A 19 1.08 13.13 -2.33
C GLN A 19 0.69 11.66 -2.17
N PHE A 20 0.18 11.03 -3.23
CA PHE A 20 -0.17 9.61 -3.22
C PHE A 20 1.07 8.71 -3.06
N GLU A 21 2.16 9.04 -3.75
CA GLU A 21 3.43 8.33 -3.61
C GLU A 21 4.02 8.50 -2.20
N ALA A 22 3.91 9.69 -1.60
CA ALA A 22 4.33 9.91 -0.22
C ALA A 22 3.49 9.08 0.77
N LEU A 23 2.17 9.02 0.58
CA LEU A 23 1.28 8.16 1.36
C LEU A 23 1.69 6.69 1.25
N ARG A 24 1.92 6.20 0.02
CA ARG A 24 2.36 4.82 -0.23
C ARG A 24 3.66 4.51 0.53
N ARG A 25 4.69 5.34 0.35
CA ARG A 25 6.01 5.16 1.01
C ARG A 25 5.90 5.14 2.52
N GLU A 26 5.14 6.07 3.08
CA GLU A 26 5.00 6.17 4.54
C GLU A 26 4.20 4.99 5.10
N THR A 27 3.19 4.53 4.36
CA THR A 27 2.40 3.35 4.73
C THR A 27 3.26 2.09 4.73
N GLU A 28 4.04 1.84 3.69
CA GLU A 28 4.97 0.70 3.64
C GLU A 28 6.01 0.75 4.78
N ARG A 29 6.50 1.94 5.09
CA ARG A 29 7.52 2.15 6.14
C ARG A 29 6.97 1.96 7.55
N ARG A 30 5.71 2.31 7.81
CA ARG A 30 5.16 2.41 9.18
C ARG A 30 4.02 1.46 9.50
N CYS A 31 3.39 0.83 8.52
CA CYS A 31 2.30 -0.10 8.76
C CYS A 31 2.78 -1.28 9.62
N PRO A 32 2.22 -1.50 10.83
CA PRO A 32 2.64 -2.59 11.71
C PRO A 32 2.50 -3.97 11.05
N VAL A 33 1.48 -4.16 10.20
CA VAL A 33 1.23 -5.41 9.49
C VAL A 33 2.28 -5.66 8.41
N THR A 34 2.61 -4.65 7.61
CA THR A 34 3.71 -4.75 6.62
C THR A 34 5.04 -5.09 7.32
N GLN A 35 5.34 -4.38 8.40
CA GLN A 35 6.57 -4.61 9.17
C GLN A 35 6.59 -5.99 9.85
N MET A 36 5.43 -6.53 10.27
CA MET A 36 5.32 -7.88 10.78
C MET A 36 5.75 -8.90 9.72
N PHE A 37 5.18 -8.85 8.49
CA PHE A 37 5.54 -9.79 7.43
C PHE A 37 7.03 -9.73 7.06
N ILE A 38 7.58 -8.52 6.92
CA ILE A 38 9.00 -8.31 6.62
C ILE A 38 9.88 -8.89 7.74
N ARG A 39 9.55 -8.62 9.01
CA ARG A 39 10.32 -9.11 10.17
C ARG A 39 10.19 -10.62 10.37
N SER A 40 9.12 -11.23 9.89
CA SER A 40 8.96 -12.69 9.86
C SER A 40 9.77 -13.37 8.75
N GLY A 41 10.49 -12.62 7.92
CA GLY A 41 11.36 -13.16 6.86
C GLY A 41 10.63 -13.56 5.58
N LEU A 42 9.39 -13.11 5.39
CA LEU A 42 8.64 -13.35 4.17
C LEU A 42 9.04 -12.35 3.08
N ASP A 43 9.05 -12.80 1.84
CA ASP A 43 9.09 -11.89 0.69
C ASP A 43 7.83 -11.01 0.72
N PHE A 44 8.00 -9.69 0.68
CA PHE A 44 6.88 -8.73 0.65
C PHE A 44 6.94 -7.87 -0.61
N SER A 45 5.81 -7.74 -1.31
CA SER A 45 5.63 -6.74 -2.36
C SER A 45 4.24 -6.10 -2.27
N SER A 46 4.14 -4.84 -2.73
CA SER A 46 2.85 -4.19 -2.84
C SER A 46 2.69 -3.34 -4.09
N GLY A 47 1.50 -3.38 -4.68
CA GLY A 47 1.09 -2.59 -5.83
C GLY A 47 -0.08 -1.68 -5.47
N TRP A 48 0.04 -0.40 -5.81
CA TRP A 48 -0.93 0.62 -5.43
C TRP A 48 -1.48 1.30 -6.67
N THR A 49 -2.78 1.55 -6.67
CA THR A 49 -3.48 2.28 -7.72
C THR A 49 -4.35 3.35 -7.09
N GLN A 50 -4.15 4.60 -7.50
CA GLN A 50 -5.05 5.68 -7.12
C GLN A 50 -6.33 5.58 -7.95
N MET A 51 -7.47 5.49 -7.27
CA MET A 51 -8.79 5.49 -7.90
C MET A 51 -9.35 6.91 -7.93
N PRO A 52 -10.09 7.27 -9.00
CA PRO A 52 -10.84 8.51 -9.03
C PRO A 52 -11.91 8.54 -7.92
N PRO A 53 -12.38 9.73 -7.52
CA PRO A 53 -13.51 9.86 -6.61
C PRO A 53 -14.76 9.16 -7.19
N PRO A 54 -15.70 8.70 -6.33
CA PRO A 54 -16.95 8.11 -6.79
C PRO A 54 -17.72 9.10 -7.68
N ALA A 55 -18.45 8.60 -8.67
CA ALA A 55 -19.18 9.43 -9.64
C ALA A 55 -20.33 10.26 -9.03
N ASP A 56 -20.75 9.94 -7.80
CA ASP A 56 -21.91 10.53 -7.11
C ASP A 56 -21.53 11.35 -5.86
N ALA A 57 -20.26 11.77 -5.73
CA ALA A 57 -19.77 12.55 -4.59
C ALA A 57 -20.05 14.06 -4.71
#